data_AF-X0YIV9-F1
#
_entry.id   AF-X0YIV9-F1
#
_cell.length_a   1.000
_cell.length_b   1.000
_cell.length_c   1.000
_cell.angle_alpha   90.00
_cell.angle_beta   90.00
_cell.angle_gamma   90.00
#
_symmetry.space_group_name_H-M   'P 1'
#
loop_
_entity.id
_entity.type
_entity.pdbx_description
1 polymer ?
#
loop_
_entity_poly.entity_id
_entity_poly.type
_entity_poly.pdbx_seq_one_letter_code
_entity_poly.pdbx_strand_id
1 'polypeptide(L)'
;MAHWKTREALVAPKVEAVAEGEAAPVAEEVKPKECVWMKMGMVSYRICTNDYDCLTCEFDQEMQEKMASGETPELDAALERFRELPGNQRLCRYALKGDVSYRLCSRAFQCATCEFGQIMEDATQQKLAKLAARREALLKKEQRAKAKT
;
A
#
# COMPACT_ATOMS: atom_id res chain seq x y z
N MET A 1 7.18 14.11 -53.51
CA MET A 1 5.85 14.00 -52.89
C MET A 1 6.06 13.97 -51.36
N ALA A 2 5.52 14.98 -50.67
CA ALA A 2 5.39 15.21 -49.22
C ALA A 2 6.31 14.41 -48.27
N HIS A 3 7.43 14.95 -47.79
CA HIS A 3 7.55 15.77 -46.56
C HIS A 3 6.59 15.37 -45.42
N TRP A 4 7.12 14.54 -44.50
CA TRP A 4 6.60 14.30 -43.17
C TRP A 4 6.40 15.66 -42.44
N LYS A 5 5.18 15.97 -42.03
CA LYS A 5 4.85 17.15 -41.23
C LYS A 5 4.39 16.72 -39.83
N THR A 6 5.01 17.36 -38.87
CA THR A 6 4.80 17.46 -37.43
C THR A 6 3.33 17.52 -36.98
N ARG A 7 3.05 16.88 -35.83
CA ARG A 7 2.03 17.23 -34.82
C ARG A 7 2.65 16.86 -33.47
N GLU A 8 3.56 17.65 -32.91
CA GLU A 8 3.31 18.85 -32.12
C GLU A 8 2.07 18.78 -31.20
N ALA A 9 2.38 18.72 -29.91
CA ALA A 9 1.65 19.24 -28.74
C ALA A 9 0.17 18.85 -28.60
N LEU A 10 -0.08 17.75 -27.87
CA LEU A 10 -1.31 17.62 -27.09
C LEU A 10 -1.10 18.28 -25.72
N VAL A 11 -1.26 19.61 -25.77
CA VAL A 11 -1.98 20.48 -24.82
C VAL A 11 -2.19 19.91 -23.42
N ALA A 12 -1.44 20.46 -22.47
CA ALA A 12 -1.76 20.44 -21.04
C ALA A 12 -3.15 21.07 -20.81
N PRO A 13 -3.99 20.53 -19.89
CA PRO A 13 -5.27 21.13 -19.60
C PRO A 13 -5.07 22.51 -18.97
N LYS A 14 -5.66 23.51 -19.63
CA LYS A 14 -5.73 24.90 -19.20
C LYS A 14 -6.65 25.00 -17.99
N VAL A 15 -6.10 25.32 -16.82
CA VAL A 15 -6.91 25.78 -15.68
C VAL A 15 -7.22 27.25 -15.90
N GLU A 16 -8.48 27.55 -16.19
CA GLU A 16 -9.05 28.89 -16.14
C GLU A 16 -9.79 29.04 -14.79
N ALA A 17 -9.54 30.15 -14.12
CA ALA A 17 -10.17 30.51 -12.85
C ALA A 17 -11.43 31.38 -13.08
N VAL A 18 -12.17 31.59 -11.97
CA VAL A 18 -13.22 32.63 -11.72
C VAL A 18 -14.66 32.11 -11.98
N ALA A 19 -15.68 32.25 -11.11
CA ALA A 19 -15.87 32.85 -9.78
C ALA A 19 -17.18 32.35 -9.11
N GLU A 20 -17.22 32.56 -7.79
CA GLU A 20 -18.38 32.82 -6.92
C GLU A 20 -19.37 31.69 -6.61
N GLY A 21 -19.28 31.21 -5.36
CA GLY A 21 -20.33 30.48 -4.67
C GLY A 21 -19.83 29.22 -3.98
N GLU A 22 -19.82 29.24 -2.65
CA GLU A 22 -19.74 28.08 -1.75
C GLU A 22 -18.34 27.51 -1.41
N ALA A 23 -18.10 27.51 -0.09
CA ALA A 23 -17.05 26.85 0.68
C ALA A 23 -15.60 27.02 0.18
N ALA A 24 -14.82 27.77 0.96
CA ALA A 24 -13.37 27.59 1.00
C ALA A 24 -13.04 26.08 1.05
N PRO A 25 -12.04 25.59 0.30
CA PRO A 25 -11.58 24.23 0.51
C PRO A 25 -11.08 24.18 1.94
N VAL A 26 -11.85 23.54 2.82
CA VAL A 26 -11.35 23.13 4.11
C VAL A 26 -10.14 22.29 3.75
N ALA A 27 -8.95 22.79 4.08
CA ALA A 27 -7.76 21.98 4.06
C ALA A 27 -8.11 20.78 4.95
N GLU A 28 -8.47 19.66 4.32
CA GLU A 28 -8.72 18.43 5.01
C GLU A 28 -7.44 18.15 5.78
N GLU A 29 -7.49 18.30 7.10
CA GLU A 29 -6.34 18.01 7.95
C GLU A 29 -5.97 16.55 7.66
N VAL A 30 -4.88 16.35 6.91
CA VAL A 30 -4.35 15.03 6.62
C VAL A 30 -3.82 14.50 7.95
N LYS A 31 -4.69 13.82 8.70
CA LYS A 31 -4.32 13.21 9.96
C LYS A 31 -3.14 12.27 9.69
N PRO A 32 -2.06 12.36 10.49
CA PRO A 32 -0.91 11.48 10.33
C PRO A 32 -1.38 10.02 10.35
N LYS A 33 -0.94 9.24 9.37
CA LYS A 33 -1.27 7.80 9.31
C LYS A 33 -0.56 7.11 10.46
N GLU A 34 -1.30 6.63 11.46
CA GLU A 34 -0.72 5.86 12.57
C GLU A 34 -0.19 4.52 12.06
N CYS A 35 0.93 4.05 12.63
CA CYS A 35 1.49 2.72 12.35
C CYS A 35 0.50 1.61 12.77
N VAL A 36 0.52 0.46 12.08
CA VAL A 36 -0.33 -0.69 12.43
C VAL A 36 -0.11 -1.15 13.87
N TRP A 37 1.15 -1.21 14.32
CA TRP A 37 1.49 -1.59 15.69
C TRP A 37 1.00 -0.58 16.73
N MET A 38 0.96 0.70 16.38
CA MET A 38 0.40 1.75 17.24
C MET A 38 -1.13 1.63 17.30
N LYS A 39 -1.80 1.43 16.16
CA LYS A 39 -3.26 1.24 16.11
C LYS A 39 -3.73 0.03 16.93
N MET A 40 -2.87 -0.97 17.10
CA MET A 40 -3.13 -2.15 17.93
C MET A 40 -2.86 -1.94 19.41
N GLY A 41 -2.25 -0.82 19.80
CA GLY A 41 -1.77 -0.59 21.17
C GLY A 41 -0.55 -1.43 21.55
N MET A 42 0.17 -1.99 20.57
CA MET A 42 1.41 -2.74 20.80
C MET A 42 2.62 -1.83 21.00
N VAL A 43 2.56 -0.62 20.45
CA VAL A 43 3.53 0.45 20.75
C VAL A 43 2.80 1.74 21.08
N SER A 44 3.42 2.58 21.91
CA SER A 44 2.81 3.81 22.41
C SER A 44 2.63 4.88 21.33
N TYR A 45 3.64 5.08 20.48
CA TYR A 45 3.62 6.10 19.44
C TYR A 45 4.50 5.73 18.26
N ARG A 46 3.91 5.68 17.06
CA ARG A 46 4.64 5.62 15.80
C ARG A 46 3.76 6.04 14.63
N ILE A 47 4.23 7.00 13.85
CA ILE A 47 3.58 7.38 12.59
C ILE A 47 4.11 6.50 11.46
N CYS A 48 3.20 6.04 10.61
CA CYS A 48 3.51 5.27 9.41
C CYS A 48 4.19 6.16 8.36
N THR A 49 5.37 5.75 7.91
CA THR A 49 6.15 6.44 6.88
C THR A 49 6.16 5.69 5.54
N ASN A 50 5.56 4.49 5.47
CA ASN A 50 5.61 3.60 4.31
C ASN A 50 4.22 3.25 3.75
N ASP A 51 3.23 4.12 3.96
CA ASP A 51 1.86 3.95 3.43
C ASP A 51 1.26 2.54 3.62
N TYR A 52 1.44 1.99 4.82
CA TYR A 52 1.00 0.64 5.17
C TYR A 52 1.58 -0.50 4.32
N ASP A 53 2.66 -0.27 3.57
CA ASP A 53 3.50 -1.33 3.02
C ASP A 53 4.35 -1.96 4.14
N CYS A 54 3.68 -2.71 5.00
CA CYS A 54 4.30 -3.37 6.15
C CYS A 54 5.24 -4.51 5.73
N LEU A 55 5.07 -5.12 4.55
CA LEU A 55 5.93 -6.22 4.10
C LEU A 55 7.38 -5.76 3.88
N THR A 56 7.56 -4.51 3.44
CA THR A 56 8.88 -3.91 3.18
C THR A 56 9.35 -2.95 4.30
N CYS A 57 8.55 -2.79 5.36
CA CYS A 57 8.83 -1.88 6.47
C CYS A 57 9.81 -2.52 7.47
N GLU A 58 11.00 -1.93 7.64
CA GLU A 58 12.03 -2.41 8.57
C GLU A 58 11.49 -2.55 10.01
N PHE A 59 10.70 -1.58 10.47
CA PHE A 59 10.10 -1.65 11.80
C PHE A 59 9.07 -2.78 11.94
N ASP A 60 8.33 -3.09 10.87
CA ASP A 60 7.42 -4.25 10.92
C ASP A 60 8.24 -5.53 11.07
N GLN A 61 9.31 -5.68 10.28
CA GLN A 61 10.20 -6.84 10.32
C GLN A 61 10.79 -7.04 11.73
N GLU A 62 11.35 -5.99 12.34
CA GLU A 62 11.87 -6.04 13.71
C GLU A 62 10.79 -6.45 14.73
N MET A 63 9.56 -5.95 14.58
CA MET A 63 8.46 -6.31 15.49
C MET A 63 8.02 -7.76 15.31
N GLN A 64 7.95 -8.25 14.07
CA GLN A 64 7.65 -9.66 13.78
C GLN A 64 8.73 -10.59 14.33
N GLU A 65 10.00 -10.22 14.22
CA GLU A 65 11.11 -10.98 14.79
C GLU A 65 11.02 -11.07 16.31
N LYS A 66 10.73 -9.94 16.99
CA LYS A 66 10.50 -9.90 18.44
C LYS A 66 9.31 -10.77 18.87
N MET A 67 8.23 -10.77 18.08
CA MET A 67 7.10 -11.66 18.31
C MET A 67 7.46 -13.14 18.12
N ALA A 68 8.29 -13.44 17.12
CA ALA A 68 8.68 -14.80 16.80
C ALA A 68 9.68 -15.39 17.81
N SER A 69 10.57 -14.55 18.38
CA SER A 69 11.53 -15.02 19.38
C SER A 69 10.89 -15.29 20.75
N GLY A 70 9.77 -14.62 21.07
CA GLY A 70 9.10 -14.76 22.37
C GLY A 70 9.91 -14.22 23.55
N GLU A 71 10.96 -13.42 23.28
CA GLU A 71 11.88 -12.88 24.30
C GLU A 71 11.42 -11.51 24.82
N THR A 72 10.20 -11.08 24.48
CA THR A 72 9.67 -9.76 24.79
C THR A 72 8.36 -9.85 25.59
N PRO A 73 8.42 -10.00 26.93
CA PRO A 73 7.24 -10.14 27.78
C PRO A 73 6.23 -9.00 27.65
N GLU A 74 6.70 -7.77 27.37
CA GLU A 74 5.84 -6.61 27.13
C GLU A 74 5.01 -6.77 25.85
N LEU A 75 5.61 -7.33 24.80
CA LEU A 75 4.94 -7.57 23.52
C LEU A 75 3.92 -8.71 23.63
N ASP A 76 4.24 -9.75 24.41
CA ASP A 76 3.29 -10.83 24.72
C ASP A 76 2.08 -10.29 25.50
N ALA A 77 2.32 -9.48 26.54
CA ALA A 77 1.24 -8.82 27.28
C ALA A 77 0.43 -7.86 26.40
N ALA A 78 1.06 -7.19 25.43
CA ALA A 78 0.35 -6.38 24.44
C ALA A 78 -0.49 -7.23 23.47
N LEU A 79 0.02 -8.40 23.08
CA LEU A 79 -0.69 -9.34 22.21
C LEU A 79 -1.93 -9.91 22.89
N GLU A 80 -1.85 -10.27 24.18
CA GLU A 80 -3.02 -10.71 24.94
C GLU A 80 -4.07 -9.60 25.04
N ARG A 81 -3.66 -8.37 25.40
CA ARG A 81 -4.57 -7.21 25.40
C ARG A 81 -5.21 -6.98 24.03
N PHE A 82 -4.45 -7.13 22.94
CA PHE A 82 -4.99 -7.01 21.58
C PHE A 82 -6.05 -8.08 21.30
N ARG A 83 -5.86 -9.33 21.76
CA ARG A 83 -6.82 -10.42 21.56
C ARG A 83 -8.15 -10.17 22.28
N GLU A 84 -8.11 -9.45 23.40
CA GLU A 84 -9.28 -9.03 24.17
C GLU A 84 -10.04 -7.86 23.54
N LEU A 85 -9.45 -7.14 22.58
CA LEU A 85 -10.12 -6.03 21.94
C LEU A 85 -11.40 -6.48 21.18
N PRO A 86 -12.45 -5.64 21.18
CA PRO A 86 -13.62 -5.84 20.34
C PRO A 86 -13.24 -6.13 18.89
N GLY A 87 -13.98 -7.03 18.23
CA GLY A 87 -13.67 -7.48 16.87
C GLY A 87 -13.47 -6.32 15.88
N ASN A 88 -14.34 -5.31 15.93
CA ASN A 88 -14.27 -4.10 15.09
C ASN A 88 -13.00 -3.25 15.27
N GLN A 89 -12.27 -3.41 16.37
CA GLN A 89 -10.99 -2.72 16.61
C GLN A 89 -9.80 -3.51 16.06
N ARG A 90 -9.98 -4.81 15.78
CA ARG A 90 -8.95 -5.71 15.25
C ARG A 90 -8.97 -5.71 13.73
N LEU A 91 -8.89 -4.55 13.08
CA LEU A 91 -8.93 -4.47 11.62
C LEU A 91 -7.67 -5.09 10.96
N CYS A 92 -7.85 -5.71 9.80
CA CYS A 92 -6.77 -6.25 8.98
C CYS A 92 -5.91 -5.13 8.36
N ARG A 93 -4.60 -5.34 8.15
CA ARG A 93 -3.75 -4.35 7.48
C ARG A 93 -4.24 -3.94 6.10
N TYR A 94 -4.77 -4.89 5.32
CA TYR A 94 -5.33 -4.59 4.01
C TYR A 94 -6.59 -3.71 4.11
N ALA A 95 -7.34 -3.80 5.21
CA ALA A 95 -8.45 -2.90 5.48
C ALA A 95 -7.97 -1.52 5.92
N LEU A 96 -6.92 -1.46 6.77
CA LEU A 96 -6.32 -0.19 7.20
C LEU A 96 -5.70 0.59 6.04
N LYS A 97 -5.11 -0.11 5.06
CA LYS A 97 -4.57 0.47 3.84
C LYS A 97 -5.65 0.88 2.83
N GLY A 98 -6.84 0.29 2.92
CA GLY A 98 -7.94 0.50 1.97
C GLY A 98 -7.93 -0.44 0.76
N ASP A 99 -7.07 -1.46 0.74
CA ASP A 99 -7.06 -2.50 -0.29
C ASP A 99 -8.32 -3.38 -0.25
N VAL A 100 -8.97 -3.48 0.92
CA VAL A 100 -10.28 -4.10 1.10
C VAL A 100 -11.18 -3.23 1.98
N SER A 101 -12.50 -3.32 1.80
CA SER A 101 -13.47 -2.48 2.52
C SER A 101 -13.51 -2.78 4.02
N TYR A 102 -13.53 -4.05 4.40
CA TYR A 102 -13.58 -4.48 5.80
C TYR A 102 -13.07 -5.90 5.95
N ARG A 103 -12.20 -6.12 6.94
CA ARG A 103 -11.78 -7.46 7.37
C ARG A 103 -11.20 -7.38 8.78
N LEU A 104 -11.51 -8.38 9.60
CA LEU A 104 -10.87 -8.53 10.90
C LEU A 104 -9.58 -9.33 10.81
N CYS A 105 -8.59 -8.93 11.61
CA CYS A 105 -7.30 -9.55 11.76
C CYS A 105 -7.38 -10.69 12.77
N SER A 106 -7.15 -11.92 12.33
CA SER A 106 -7.12 -13.11 13.19
C SER A 106 -5.72 -13.48 13.68
N ARG A 107 -4.66 -12.87 13.11
CA ARG A 107 -3.26 -13.25 13.32
C ARG A 107 -2.39 -12.13 13.89
N ALA A 108 -3.00 -11.10 14.47
CA ALA A 108 -2.28 -9.95 15.04
C ALA A 108 -1.17 -9.43 14.11
N PHE A 109 -1.50 -9.27 12.82
CA PHE A 109 -0.61 -8.74 11.77
C PHE A 109 0.59 -9.60 11.41
N GLN A 110 0.68 -10.84 11.90
CA GLN A 110 1.61 -11.87 11.40
C GLN A 110 1.18 -12.35 10.00
N CYS A 111 1.24 -11.48 8.99
CA CYS A 111 0.68 -11.83 7.68
C CYS A 111 1.55 -12.78 6.87
N ALA A 112 2.84 -12.92 7.19
CA ALA A 112 3.70 -13.94 6.58
C ALA A 112 3.09 -15.36 6.76
N THR A 113 2.40 -15.59 7.88
CA THR A 113 1.74 -16.86 8.22
C THR A 113 0.21 -16.79 8.11
N CYS A 114 -0.35 -15.69 7.60
CA CYS A 114 -1.79 -15.51 7.42
C CYS A 114 -2.19 -15.90 6.00
N GLU A 115 -3.12 -16.86 5.87
CA GLU A 115 -3.66 -17.30 4.58
C GLU A 115 -4.18 -16.13 3.71
N PHE A 116 -4.92 -15.21 4.31
CA PHE A 116 -5.38 -14.02 3.59
C PHE A 116 -4.23 -13.12 3.13
N GLY A 117 -3.19 -13.01 3.95
CA GLY A 117 -1.98 -12.28 3.58
C GLY A 117 -1.31 -12.88 2.36
N GLN A 118 -1.13 -14.21 2.35
CA GLN A 118 -0.56 -14.96 1.24
C GLN A 118 -1.37 -14.80 -0.05
N ILE A 119 -2.71 -14.93 0.02
CA ILE A 119 -3.59 -14.72 -1.15
C ILE A 119 -3.42 -13.31 -1.75
N MET A 120 -3.36 -12.27 -0.91
CA MET A 120 -3.20 -10.89 -1.37
C MET A 120 -1.83 -10.65 -2.02
N GLU A 121 -0.78 -11.24 -1.46
CA GLU A 121 0.57 -11.16 -1.99
C GLU A 121 0.70 -11.92 -3.32
N ASP A 122 0.21 -13.15 -3.40
CA ASP A 122 0.18 -13.96 -4.61
C ASP A 122 -0.54 -13.25 -5.76
N ALA A 123 -1.72 -12.66 -5.46
CA ALA A 123 -2.48 -11.89 -6.44
C ALA A 123 -1.69 -10.68 -6.96
N THR A 124 -0.89 -10.04 -6.09
CA THR A 124 -0.02 -8.92 -6.46
C THR A 124 1.15 -9.38 -7.32
N GLN A 125 1.84 -10.45 -6.92
CA GLN A 125 2.95 -11.03 -7.67
C GLN A 125 2.51 -11.50 -9.07
N GLN A 126 1.34 -12.13 -9.19
CA GLN A 126 0.78 -12.52 -10.48
C GLN A 126 0.52 -11.33 -11.41
N LYS A 127 0.02 -10.20 -10.87
CA LYS A 127 -0.17 -8.97 -11.65
C LYS A 127 1.17 -8.42 -12.12
N LEU A 128 2.17 -8.36 -11.25
CA LEU A 128 3.52 -7.89 -11.58
C LEU A 128 4.17 -8.75 -12.68
N ALA A 129 4.07 -10.07 -12.58
CA ALA A 129 4.58 -11.00 -13.60
C ALA A 129 3.93 -10.75 -14.98
N LYS A 130 2.60 -10.54 -15.02
CA LYS A 130 1.89 -10.21 -16.27
C LYS A 130 2.35 -8.87 -16.86
N LEU A 131 2.54 -7.87 -16.02
CA LEU A 131 3.03 -6.55 -16.45
C LEU A 131 4.47 -6.63 -16.98
N ALA A 132 5.34 -7.40 -16.34
CA ALA A 132 6.71 -7.64 -16.78
C ALA A 132 6.72 -8.31 -18.16
N ALA A 133 5.97 -9.39 -18.35
CA ALA A 133 5.86 -10.08 -19.64
C ALA A 133 5.34 -9.17 -20.75
N ARG A 134 4.34 -8.31 -20.44
CA ARG A 134 3.84 -7.31 -21.39
C ARG A 134 4.91 -6.29 -21.77
N ARG A 135 5.68 -5.80 -20.80
CA ARG A 135 6.78 -4.85 -21.03
C ARG A 135 7.84 -5.45 -21.93
N GLU A 136 8.26 -6.69 -21.67
CA GLU A 136 9.23 -7.41 -22.50
C GLU A 136 8.72 -7.61 -23.93
N ALA A 137 7.44 -7.96 -24.10
CA ALA A 137 6.84 -8.12 -25.42
C ALA A 137 6.82 -6.81 -26.22
N LEU A 138 6.58 -5.67 -25.56
CA LEU A 138 6.64 -4.34 -26.19
C LEU A 138 8.07 -4.00 -26.61
N LEU A 139 9.05 -4.18 -25.73
CA LEU A 139 10.46 -3.94 -26.04
C LEU A 139 10.94 -4.79 -27.22
N LYS A 140 10.56 -6.07 -27.27
CA LYS A 140 10.86 -6.96 -28.41
C LYS A 140 10.21 -6.46 -29.72
N LYS A 141 9.00 -5.92 -29.66
CA LYS A 141 8.33 -5.33 -30.83
C LYS A 141 9.04 -4.08 -31.32
N GLU A 142 9.45 -3.19 -30.42
CA GLU A 142 10.20 -1.98 -30.75
C GLU A 142 11.56 -2.30 -31.38
N GLN A 143 12.30 -3.26 -30.82
CA GLN A 143 13.57 -3.72 -31.37
C GLN A 143 13.40 -4.30 -32.78
N ARG A 144 12.36 -5.13 -33.00
CA ARG A 144 12.03 -5.67 -34.32
C ARG A 144 11.63 -4.59 -35.32
N ALA A 145 10.97 -3.52 -34.90
CA ALA A 145 10.61 -2.40 -35.76
C ALA A 145 11.85 -1.58 -36.16
N LYS A 146 12.74 -1.30 -35.20
CA LYS A 146 14.03 -0.63 -35.44
C LYS A 146 14.94 -1.42 -36.37
N ALA A 147 15.00 -2.75 -36.22
CA ALA A 147 15.81 -3.61 -37.08
C ALA A 147 15.29 -3.75 -38.53
N LYS A 148 14.05 -3.29 -38.79
CA LYS A 148 13.43 -3.29 -40.13
C LYS A 148 13.51 -1.92 -40.83
N THR A 149 14.01 -0.90 -40.14
CA THR A 149 14.22 0.46 -40.67
C THR A 149 15.68 0.60 -41.06
#